data_AF-A0A1H1E874-F1
#
_entry.id   AF-A0A1H1E874-F1
#
_cell.length_a   1.000
_cell.length_b   1.000
_cell.length_c   1.000
_cell.angle_alpha   90.00
_cell.angle_beta   90.00
_cell.angle_gamma   90.00
#
_symmetry.space_group_name_H-M   'P 1'
#
loop_
_entity.id
_entity.type
_entity.pdbx_description
1 polymer ?
#
loop_
_entity_poly.entity_id
_entity_poly.type
_entity_poly.pdbx_seq_one_letter_code
_entity_poly.pdbx_strand_id
1 'polypeptide(L)'
;MTRWWLLGVILFGSIFALFGLLRVDAGVLDSRTIRWTLILFLFGCYFAIVMFGTAEKKRSLSLLTQTFLGVVLALAVAALVGATAEGYVLALALGLVLGFTADYWMEHVQFP
;
A
#
# COMPACT_ATOMS: atom_id res chain seq x y z
N MET A 1 1.38 13.42 19.74
CA MET A 1 1.68 13.52 18.30
C MET A 1 3.20 13.57 18.12
N THR A 2 3.80 12.45 17.73
CA THR A 2 5.25 12.20 17.85
C THR A 2 6.00 12.56 16.56
N ARG A 3 7.19 13.16 16.69
CA ARG A 3 8.10 13.59 15.60
C ARG A 3 8.37 12.55 14.50
N TRP A 4 8.19 11.27 14.83
CA TRP A 4 8.31 10.14 13.91
C TRP A 4 7.28 10.14 12.77
N TRP A 5 6.11 10.76 12.96
CA TRP A 5 5.09 10.93 11.92
C TRP A 5 5.59 11.81 10.76
N LEU A 6 6.19 12.95 11.10
CA LEU A 6 6.82 13.85 10.13
C LEU A 6 7.93 13.13 9.38
N LEU A 7 8.77 12.35 10.06
CA LEU A 7 9.84 11.60 9.41
C LEU A 7 9.32 10.55 8.43
N GLY A 8 8.26 9.80 8.77
CA GLY A 8 7.65 8.83 7.85
C GLY A 8 7.03 9.48 6.61
N VAL A 9 6.27 10.57 6.80
CA VAL A 9 5.67 11.34 5.71
C VAL A 9 6.75 12.02 4.85
N ILE A 10 7.79 12.56 5.49
CA ILE A 10 8.92 13.18 4.80
C ILE A 10 9.71 12.12 4.04
N LEU A 11 10.01 10.96 4.62
CA LEU A 11 10.78 9.90 3.94
C LEU A 11 10.01 9.36 2.73
N PHE A 12 8.71 9.11 2.90
CA PHE A 12 7.84 8.66 1.80
C PHE A 12 7.69 9.73 0.71
N GLY A 13 7.48 11.00 1.11
CA GLY A 13 7.46 12.14 0.20
C GLY A 13 8.81 12.41 -0.48
N SER A 14 9.93 12.11 0.18
CA SER A 14 11.30 12.30 -0.33
C SER A 14 11.69 11.22 -1.33
N ILE A 15 11.30 9.96 -1.08
CA ILE A 15 11.39 8.87 -2.06
C ILE A 15 10.56 9.26 -3.30
N PHE A 16 9.38 9.82 -3.10
CA PHE A 16 8.51 10.29 -4.18
C PHE A 16 9.09 11.49 -4.95
N ALA A 17 9.72 12.45 -4.27
CA ALA A 17 10.41 13.58 -4.88
C ALA A 17 11.64 13.13 -5.66
N LEU A 18 12.35 12.08 -5.21
CA LEU A 18 13.44 11.43 -5.96
C LEU A 18 12.94 10.80 -7.26
N PHE A 19 11.82 10.06 -7.23
CA PHE A 19 11.19 9.56 -8.45
C PHE A 19 10.62 10.69 -9.34
N GLY A 20 10.17 11.80 -8.74
CA GLY A 20 9.76 13.04 -9.41
C GLY A 20 10.90 13.80 -10.08
N LEU A 21 12.08 13.81 -9.48
CA LEU A 21 13.30 14.44 -10.01
C LEU A 21 13.94 13.57 -11.10
N LEU A 22 13.99 12.25 -10.90
CA LEU A 22 14.39 11.28 -11.94
C LEU A 22 13.41 11.26 -13.15
N ARG A 23 12.18 11.78 -12.97
CA ARG A 23 11.13 11.90 -14.00
C ARG A 23 11.33 13.05 -14.99
N VAL A 24 12.08 14.11 -14.65
CA VAL A 24 12.15 15.33 -15.49
C VAL A 24 12.87 15.08 -16.82
N ASP A 25 13.67 14.02 -16.94
CA ASP A 25 14.39 13.65 -18.18
C ASP A 25 13.80 12.46 -18.97
N ALA A 26 12.68 11.86 -18.52
CA ALA A 26 12.28 10.54 -19.01
C ALA A 26 11.34 10.57 -20.23
N GLY A 27 11.89 10.84 -21.41
CA GLY A 27 11.28 10.49 -22.71
C GLY A 27 11.32 8.99 -23.06
N VAL A 28 11.66 8.11 -22.10
CA VAL A 28 12.04 6.70 -22.33
C VAL A 28 11.49 5.78 -21.22
N LEU A 29 10.18 5.81 -20.95
CA LEU A 29 9.60 4.89 -19.96
C LEU A 29 8.54 3.97 -20.57
N ASP A 30 8.85 2.68 -20.53
CA ASP A 30 7.93 1.58 -20.83
C ASP A 30 6.74 1.61 -19.85
N SER A 31 5.52 1.49 -20.39
CA SER A 31 4.24 1.45 -19.67
C SER A 31 4.24 0.45 -18.50
N ARG A 32 5.01 -0.64 -18.65
CA ARG A 32 5.17 -1.67 -17.62
C ARG A 32 5.85 -1.14 -16.35
N THR A 33 6.90 -0.34 -16.48
CA THR A 33 7.66 0.19 -15.33
C THR A 33 6.79 1.13 -14.50
N ILE A 34 5.99 1.99 -15.15
CA ILE A 34 5.08 2.92 -14.48
C ILE A 34 4.04 2.15 -13.66
N ARG A 35 3.45 1.09 -14.22
CA ARG A 35 2.47 0.25 -13.51
C ARG A 35 3.06 -0.38 -12.26
N TRP A 36 4.27 -0.94 -12.34
CA TRP A 36 4.94 -1.52 -11.18
C TRP A 36 5.26 -0.50 -10.09
N THR A 37 5.70 0.71 -10.47
CA THR A 37 5.93 1.80 -9.51
C THR A 37 4.64 2.18 -8.78
N LEU A 38 3.51 2.27 -9.49
CA LEU A 38 2.21 2.57 -8.90
C LEU A 38 1.72 1.46 -7.97
N ILE A 39 1.91 0.19 -8.34
CA ILE A 39 1.57 -0.96 -7.50
C ILE A 39 2.36 -0.92 -6.19
N LEU A 40 3.68 -0.71 -6.28
CA LEU A 40 4.55 -0.65 -5.10
C LEU A 40 4.18 0.53 -4.19
N PHE A 41 3.82 1.67 -4.80
CA PHE A 41 3.34 2.85 -4.07
C PHE A 41 2.03 2.58 -3.32
N LEU A 42 1.03 2.01 -3.99
CA LEU A 42 -0.26 1.68 -3.37
C LEU A 42 -0.09 0.68 -2.23
N PHE A 43 0.77 -0.35 -2.43
CA PHE A 43 1.08 -1.32 -1.39
C PHE A 43 1.79 -0.66 -0.20
N GLY A 44 2.76 0.23 -0.44
CA GLY A 44 3.45 0.97 0.61
C GLY A 44 2.51 1.86 1.43
N CYS A 45 1.57 2.55 0.78
CA CYS A 45 0.53 3.34 1.45
C CYS A 45 -0.37 2.46 2.34
N TYR A 46 -0.85 1.33 1.81
CA TYR A 46 -1.65 0.38 2.57
C TYR A 46 -0.88 -0.15 3.79
N PHE A 47 0.35 -0.59 3.59
CA PHE A 47 1.20 -1.10 4.66
C PHE A 47 1.44 -0.05 5.75
N ALA A 48 1.74 1.20 5.39
CA ALA A 48 1.89 2.29 6.35
C ALA A 48 0.59 2.52 7.15
N ILE A 49 -0.57 2.60 6.47
CA ILE A 49 -1.86 2.78 7.13
C ILE A 49 -2.13 1.66 8.15
N VAL A 50 -1.88 0.40 7.78
CA VAL A 50 -2.11 -0.74 8.67
C VAL A 50 -1.09 -0.76 9.82
N MET A 51 0.19 -0.53 9.55
CA MET A 51 1.23 -0.51 10.57
C MET A 51 1.00 0.60 11.60
N PHE A 52 0.73 1.83 11.16
CA PHE A 52 0.44 2.93 12.08
C PHE A 52 -0.94 2.77 12.74
N GLY A 53 -1.89 2.14 12.05
CA GLY A 53 -3.20 1.83 12.59
C GLY A 53 -3.16 0.85 13.77
N THR A 54 -2.09 0.05 13.85
CA THR A 54 -1.85 -1.00 14.86
C THR A 54 -0.72 -0.64 15.86
N ALA A 55 -0.01 0.48 15.66
CA ALA A 55 1.16 0.86 16.46
C ALA A 55 0.85 1.40 17.86
N GLU A 56 -0.36 1.90 18.13
CA GLU A 56 -0.77 2.31 19.47
C GLU A 56 -1.51 1.16 20.18
N LYS A 57 -1.30 1.01 21.50
CA LYS A 57 -1.98 0.01 22.37
C LYS A 57 -3.52 0.02 22.29
N LYS A 58 -4.11 1.03 21.63
CA LYS A 58 -5.52 1.05 21.23
C LYS A 58 -5.60 0.93 19.71
N ARG A 59 -6.22 -0.16 19.26
CA ARG A 59 -6.61 -0.42 17.87
C ARG A 59 -7.31 0.82 17.30
N SER A 60 -6.67 1.52 16.36
CA SER A 60 -7.28 2.71 15.73
C SER A 60 -8.13 2.35 14.51
N LEU A 61 -7.84 1.21 13.86
CA LEU A 61 -8.58 0.71 12.69
C LEU A 61 -9.40 -0.54 13.04
N SER A 62 -10.68 -0.50 12.70
CA SER A 62 -11.55 -1.68 12.79
C SER A 62 -11.12 -2.74 11.77
N LEU A 63 -11.35 -4.02 12.09
CA LEU A 63 -11.10 -5.14 11.18
C LEU A 63 -11.80 -4.95 9.83
N LEU A 64 -13.02 -4.42 9.85
CA LEU A 64 -13.80 -4.12 8.66
C LEU A 64 -13.13 -3.05 7.80
N THR A 65 -12.57 -2.01 8.42
CA THR A 65 -11.83 -0.95 7.71
C THR A 65 -10.54 -1.47 7.08
N GLN A 66 -9.77 -2.30 7.81
CA GLN A 66 -8.56 -2.95 7.27
C GLN A 66 -8.89 -3.89 6.09
N THR A 67 -9.96 -4.67 6.24
CA THR A 67 -10.46 -5.57 5.19
C THR A 67 -10.87 -4.80 3.94
N PHE A 68 -11.62 -3.71 4.11
CA PHE A 68 -12.01 -2.84 3.01
C PHE A 68 -10.80 -2.20 2.31
N LEU A 69 -9.81 -1.73 3.07
CA LEU A 69 -8.54 -1.21 2.54
C LEU A 69 -7.78 -2.25 1.72
N GLY A 70 -7.69 -3.50 2.20
CA GLY A 70 -7.05 -4.60 1.48
C GLY A 70 -7.75 -4.92 0.16
N VAL A 71 -9.09 -4.92 0.14
CA VAL A 71 -9.90 -5.10 -1.07
C VAL A 71 -9.68 -3.96 -2.06
N VAL A 72 -9.75 -2.71 -1.60
CA VAL A 72 -9.53 -1.52 -2.46
C VAL A 72 -8.14 -1.55 -3.08
N LEU A 73 -7.11 -1.90 -2.31
CA LEU A 73 -5.75 -2.08 -2.83
C LEU A 73 -5.69 -3.14 -3.93
N ALA A 74 -6.21 -4.34 -3.66
CA ALA A 74 -6.13 -5.45 -4.60
C ALA A 74 -6.88 -5.15 -5.91
N LEU A 75 -8.05 -4.49 -5.83
CA LEU A 75 -8.79 -4.04 -7.01
C LEU A 75 -8.04 -2.95 -7.79
N ALA A 76 -7.38 -2.01 -7.10
CA ALA A 76 -6.57 -0.99 -7.76
C ALA A 76 -5.36 -1.60 -8.48
N VAL A 77 -4.72 -2.62 -7.89
CA VAL A 77 -3.65 -3.39 -8.54
C VAL A 77 -4.18 -4.15 -9.76
N ALA A 78 -5.33 -4.81 -9.64
CA ALA A 78 -5.98 -5.52 -10.75
C ALA A 78 -6.30 -4.58 -11.92
N ALA A 79 -6.76 -3.37 -11.63
CA ALA A 79 -7.00 -2.35 -12.65
C ALA A 79 -5.71 -1.89 -13.34
N LEU A 80 -4.62 -1.68 -12.59
CA LEU A 80 -3.32 -1.27 -13.14
C LEU A 80 -2.70 -2.33 -14.06
N VAL A 81 -2.92 -3.62 -13.79
CA VAL A 81 -2.44 -4.70 -14.66
C VAL A 81 -3.39 -5.02 -15.82
N GLY A 82 -4.60 -4.43 -15.84
CA GLY A 82 -5.60 -4.69 -16.87
C GLY A 82 -6.24 -6.07 -16.75
N ALA A 83 -6.58 -6.48 -15.52
CA ALA A 83 -7.16 -7.78 -15.23
C ALA A 83 -8.51 -8.01 -15.92
N THR A 84 -8.79 -9.28 -16.25
CA THR A 84 -10.09 -9.75 -16.72
C THR A 84 -11.08 -9.85 -15.57
N ALA A 85 -12.36 -10.15 -15.85
CA ALA A 85 -13.39 -10.33 -14.82
C ALA A 85 -13.00 -11.37 -13.76
N GLU A 86 -12.42 -12.51 -14.17
CA GLU A 86 -11.89 -13.53 -13.26
C GLU A 86 -10.74 -12.99 -12.40
N GLY A 87 -9.87 -12.16 -12.98
CA GLY A 87 -8.79 -11.51 -12.25
C GLY A 87 -9.29 -10.52 -11.19
N TYR A 88 -10.41 -9.83 -11.41
CA TYR A 88 -11.04 -9.00 -10.38
C TYR A 88 -11.68 -9.82 -9.27
N VAL A 89 -12.28 -10.98 -9.58
CA VAL A 89 -12.81 -11.91 -8.56
C VAL A 89 -11.67 -12.42 -7.69
N LEU A 90 -10.55 -12.81 -8.30
CA LEU A 90 -9.35 -13.23 -7.58
C LEU A 90 -8.79 -12.09 -6.73
N ALA A 91 -8.72 -10.87 -7.27
CA ALA A 91 -8.25 -9.69 -6.54
C ALA A 91 -9.12 -9.39 -5.32
N LEU A 92 -10.44 -9.55 -5.44
CA LEU A 92 -11.36 -9.38 -4.31
C LEU A 92 -11.10 -10.43 -3.22
N ALA A 93 -10.93 -11.71 -3.59
CA ALA A 93 -10.57 -12.76 -2.64
C ALA A 93 -9.23 -12.49 -1.96
N LEU A 94 -8.20 -12.10 -2.73
CA LEU A 94 -6.89 -11.76 -2.20
C LEU A 94 -6.93 -10.54 -1.27
N GLY A 95 -7.69 -9.51 -1.64
CA GLY A 95 -7.84 -8.31 -0.82
C GLY A 95 -8.58 -8.57 0.49
N LEU A 96 -9.58 -9.46 0.49
CA LEU A 96 -10.24 -9.93 1.71
C LEU A 96 -9.25 -10.66 2.63
N VAL A 97 -8.48 -11.59 2.09
CA VAL A 97 -7.47 -12.33 2.86
C VAL A 97 -6.41 -11.38 3.40
N LEU A 98 -5.88 -10.48 2.56
CA LEU A 98 -4.85 -9.51 2.92
C LEU A 98 -5.30 -8.56 4.04
N GLY A 99 -6.53 -8.06 3.97
CA GLY A 99 -7.06 -7.14 4.95
C GLY A 99 -7.59 -7.82 6.22
N PHE A 100 -8.03 -9.08 6.15
CA PHE A 100 -8.42 -9.86 7.33
C PHE A 100 -7.21 -10.34 8.13
N THR A 101 -6.16 -10.78 7.44
CA THR A 101 -4.89 -11.18 8.08
C THR A 101 -4.03 -9.99 8.49
N ALA A 102 -4.60 -8.78 8.40
CA ALA A 102 -3.90 -7.52 8.57
C ALA A 102 -3.40 -7.25 10.01
N ASP A 103 -3.84 -8.02 11.00
CA ASP A 103 -3.29 -7.92 12.35
C ASP A 103 -2.16 -8.93 12.54
N TYR A 104 -2.29 -10.13 11.97
CA TYR A 104 -1.35 -11.24 12.15
C TYR A 104 0.03 -10.98 11.54
N TRP A 105 0.08 -10.53 10.28
CA TRP A 105 1.34 -10.09 9.65
C TRP A 105 1.98 -8.90 10.38
N MET A 106 1.20 -8.02 11.02
CA MET A 106 1.75 -6.90 11.77
C MET A 106 2.43 -7.36 13.06
N GLU A 107 1.85 -8.33 13.77
CA GLU A 107 2.50 -8.96 14.93
C GLU A 107 3.86 -9.58 14.57
N HIS A 108 4.01 -10.13 13.36
CA HIS A 108 5.27 -10.70 12.89
C HIS A 108 6.28 -9.66 12.38
N VAL A 109 5.79 -8.48 11.95
CA VAL A 109 6.62 -7.39 11.40
C VAL A 109 6.96 -6.33 12.45
N GLN A 110 6.34 -6.36 13.64
CA GLN A 110 6.76 -5.58 14.79
C GLN A 110 8.18 -5.98 15.18
N PHE A 111 9.15 -5.23 14.65
CA PHE A 111 10.53 -5.25 15.13
C PHE A 111 10.53 -4.78 16.60
N PRO A 112 11.28 -5.46 17.49
CA PRO A 112 11.37 -5.13 18.91
C PRO A 112 11.84 -3.68 19.17
#